data_AF-A0A8R2H767-F1
#
_entry.id   AF-A0A8R2H767-F1
#
_cell.length_a   1.000
_cell.length_b   1.000
_cell.length_c   1.000
_cell.angle_alpha   90.00
_cell.angle_beta   90.00
_cell.angle_gamma   90.00
#
_symmetry.space_group_name_H-M   'P 1'
#
loop_
_entity.id
_entity.type
_entity.pdbx_description
1 polymer ?
#
loop_
_entity_poly.entity_id
_entity_poly.type
_entity_poly.pdbx_seq_one_letter_code
_entity_poly.pdbx_strand_id
1 'polypeptide(L)'
;MSGVSRYGRPRRKSNSSSKIPRKWKNCPNIATLSVANSFVTFKTPLDDTFNNKIAVKKRFNPQMVFRHMASYQQSIGLWIDLTNTERYYSRFEVEDMGCAYVKLPCVGGGYFPTRDDIELFLNICYNFLANNCLQFIGVHCTHGFNRTGFLIVCYLVEVLDFDVASAIHHFAAARPPGIYRQNYIDELYRQYSNKAPTIAPNCHWKN
;
A
#
# COMPACT_ATOMS: atom_id res chain seq x y z
N MET A 1 -28.36 -38.54 -40.80
CA MET A 1 -26.91 -38.79 -40.61
C MET A 1 -26.20 -37.48 -40.30
N SER A 2 -25.48 -37.47 -39.18
CA SER A 2 -24.32 -36.64 -38.82
C SER A 2 -24.43 -35.11 -38.82
N GLY A 3 -24.88 -34.58 -37.67
CA GLY A 3 -24.46 -33.26 -37.19
C GLY A 3 -23.01 -33.30 -36.67
N VAL A 4 -22.16 -32.41 -37.17
CA VAL A 4 -20.77 -32.25 -36.70
C VAL A 4 -20.73 -31.11 -35.68
N SER A 5 -20.81 -31.46 -34.40
CA SER A 5 -20.55 -30.54 -33.30
C SER A 5 -19.04 -30.26 -33.24
N ARG A 6 -18.62 -29.04 -33.61
CA ARG A 6 -17.23 -28.58 -33.44
C ARG A 6 -17.01 -28.29 -31.96
N TYR A 7 -16.41 -29.24 -31.26
CA TYR A 7 -15.89 -29.04 -29.91
C TYR A 7 -14.86 -27.90 -29.93
N GLY A 8 -15.26 -26.73 -29.44
CA GLY A 8 -14.33 -25.65 -29.10
C GLY A 8 -13.36 -26.16 -28.04
N ARG A 9 -12.05 -26.11 -28.34
CA ARG A 9 -11.01 -26.39 -27.35
C ARG A 9 -11.24 -25.51 -26.13
N PRO A 10 -11.22 -26.05 -24.90
CA PRO A 10 -11.29 -25.21 -23.71
C PRO A 10 -10.09 -24.26 -23.73
N ARG A 11 -10.38 -22.95 -23.78
CA ARG A 11 -9.39 -21.91 -23.52
C ARG A 11 -8.79 -22.20 -22.15
N ARG A 12 -7.52 -22.59 -22.10
CA ARG A 12 -6.74 -22.63 -20.85
C ARG A 12 -6.88 -21.27 -20.18
N LYS A 13 -7.70 -21.17 -19.12
CA LYS A 13 -7.66 -20.04 -18.20
C LYS A 13 -6.23 -20.01 -17.65
N SER A 14 -5.43 -19.03 -18.07
CA SER A 14 -4.13 -18.80 -17.45
C SER A 14 -4.38 -18.55 -15.96
N ASN A 15 -3.80 -19.37 -15.09
CA ASN A 15 -3.85 -19.21 -13.63
C ASN A 15 -3.10 -17.92 -13.23
N SER A 16 -3.72 -16.76 -13.48
CA SER A 16 -3.19 -15.44 -13.12
C SER A 16 -3.20 -15.20 -11.60
N SER A 17 -3.97 -15.99 -10.85
CA SER A 17 -4.11 -15.91 -9.39
C SER A 17 -2.76 -15.99 -8.68
N SER A 18 -1.83 -16.80 -9.18
CA SER A 18 -0.63 -17.19 -8.42
C SER A 18 0.67 -16.46 -8.80
N LYS A 19 0.60 -15.35 -9.57
CA LYS A 19 1.82 -14.60 -9.98
C LYS A 19 2.26 -13.59 -8.92
N ILE A 20 3.45 -13.76 -8.36
CA ILE A 20 4.05 -12.77 -7.44
C ILE A 20 4.25 -11.44 -8.17
N PRO A 21 3.94 -10.28 -7.54
CA PRO A 21 4.20 -8.98 -8.15
C PRO A 21 5.68 -8.80 -8.50
N ARG A 22 5.96 -8.12 -9.62
CA ARG A 22 7.33 -7.83 -10.03
C ARG A 22 8.07 -7.08 -8.91
N LYS A 23 9.34 -7.45 -8.67
CA LYS A 23 10.26 -6.81 -7.70
C LYS A 23 9.81 -6.93 -6.22
N TRP A 24 8.72 -7.65 -5.93
CA TRP A 24 8.18 -7.80 -4.57
C TRP A 24 9.12 -8.53 -3.60
N LYS A 25 9.88 -9.52 -4.10
CA LYS A 25 10.81 -10.31 -3.26
C LYS A 25 11.99 -9.48 -2.72
N ASN A 26 12.38 -8.42 -3.42
CA ASN A 26 13.48 -7.53 -3.03
C ASN A 26 12.97 -6.29 -2.28
N CYS A 27 11.69 -5.95 -2.46
CA CYS A 27 11.03 -4.88 -1.73
C CYS A 27 11.02 -5.14 -0.21
N PRO A 28 11.45 -4.16 0.63
CA PRO A 28 11.31 -4.23 2.07
C PRO A 28 9.86 -4.47 2.50
N ASN A 29 9.64 -5.25 3.55
CA ASN A 29 8.31 -5.69 3.96
C ASN A 29 7.47 -4.55 4.54
N ILE A 30 7.98 -3.88 5.57
CA ILE A 30 7.26 -2.91 6.41
C ILE A 30 8.17 -1.71 6.71
N ALA A 31 7.57 -0.55 6.96
CA ALA A 31 8.27 0.68 7.32
C ALA A 31 9.15 0.46 8.55
N THR A 32 10.26 1.19 8.63
CA THR A 32 11.19 1.11 9.76
C THR A 32 10.67 1.87 10.97
N LEU A 33 9.88 2.92 10.71
CA LEU A 33 9.24 3.76 11.73
C LEU A 33 7.77 3.97 11.33
N SER A 34 6.94 4.36 12.29
CA SER A 34 5.60 4.87 12.00
C SER A 34 5.67 6.27 11.39
N VAL A 35 4.72 6.60 10.52
CA VAL A 35 4.54 7.96 10.02
C VAL A 35 3.58 8.70 10.94
N ALA A 36 4.04 9.83 11.48
CA ALA A 36 3.27 10.72 12.36
C ALA A 36 2.58 10.02 13.55
N ASN A 37 3.18 8.94 14.08
CA ASN A 37 2.62 8.12 15.16
C ASN A 37 1.18 7.61 14.90
N SER A 38 0.74 7.58 13.65
CA SER A 38 -0.62 7.16 13.28
C SER A 38 -0.63 6.11 12.19
N PHE A 39 0.39 6.07 11.32
CA PHE A 39 0.42 5.17 10.18
C PHE A 39 1.58 4.19 10.24
N VAL A 40 1.32 2.96 9.83
CA VAL A 40 2.34 1.99 9.45
C VAL A 40 2.16 1.63 7.98
N THR A 41 3.26 1.60 7.24
CA THR A 41 3.21 1.29 5.81
C THR A 41 3.97 0.03 5.47
N PHE A 42 3.47 -0.73 4.51
CA PHE A 42 4.07 -2.00 4.12
C PHE A 42 3.77 -2.30 2.64
N LYS A 43 4.50 -3.26 2.06
CA LYS A 43 4.14 -3.82 0.75
C LYS A 43 2.96 -4.77 0.92
N THR A 44 2.22 -5.08 -0.15
CA THR A 44 1.11 -6.05 -0.03
C THR A 44 1.61 -7.36 0.57
N PRO A 45 0.99 -7.88 1.64
CA PRO A 45 1.26 -9.25 2.06
C PRO A 45 0.86 -10.24 0.97
N LEU A 46 1.42 -11.44 1.04
CA LEU A 46 1.03 -12.59 0.23
C LEU A 46 0.69 -13.74 1.18
N ASP A 47 -0.49 -14.32 0.99
CA ASP A 47 -0.94 -15.47 1.75
C ASP A 47 -0.14 -16.75 1.43
N ASP A 48 -0.51 -17.83 2.10
CA ASP A 48 0.13 -19.12 1.98
C ASP A 48 -0.01 -19.77 0.60
N THR A 49 -0.95 -19.34 -0.24
CA THR A 49 -1.06 -19.81 -1.64
C THR A 49 0.17 -19.49 -2.48
N PHE A 50 1.00 -18.53 -2.05
CA PHE A 50 2.27 -18.17 -2.69
C PHE A 50 3.50 -18.86 -2.09
N ASN A 51 3.35 -19.66 -1.02
CA ASN A 51 4.47 -20.23 -0.25
C ASN A 51 5.41 -21.13 -1.07
N ASN A 52 4.89 -21.83 -2.08
CA ASN A 52 5.66 -22.67 -2.99
C ASN A 52 6.56 -21.87 -3.96
N LYS A 53 6.39 -20.54 -4.05
CA LYS A 53 7.14 -19.65 -4.95
C LYS A 53 8.05 -18.67 -4.20
N ILE A 54 8.01 -18.67 -2.87
CA ILE A 54 8.71 -17.72 -2.01
C ILE A 54 9.52 -18.49 -0.97
N ALA A 55 10.84 -18.27 -0.98
CA ALA A 55 11.73 -18.78 0.07
C ALA A 55 11.25 -18.33 1.45
N VAL A 56 11.32 -19.22 2.45
CA VAL A 56 10.77 -18.99 3.80
C VAL A 56 11.15 -17.61 4.36
N LYS A 57 12.44 -17.23 4.28
CA LYS A 57 12.97 -15.94 4.75
C LYS A 57 12.44 -14.68 4.03
N LYS A 58 11.73 -14.84 2.91
CA LYS A 58 11.16 -13.74 2.10
C LYS A 58 9.63 -13.72 2.16
N ARG A 59 9.00 -14.65 2.89
CA ARG A 59 7.55 -14.67 3.08
C ARG A 59 7.12 -13.45 3.91
N PHE A 60 5.92 -12.97 3.63
CA PHE A 60 5.33 -11.83 4.31
C PHE A 60 3.81 -11.90 4.16
N ASN A 61 3.14 -12.42 5.19
CA ASN A 61 1.69 -12.60 5.23
C ASN A 61 1.04 -11.55 6.18
N PRO A 62 -0.30 -11.42 6.19
CA PRO A 62 -0.98 -10.44 7.05
C PRO A 62 -0.59 -10.57 8.53
N GLN A 63 -0.51 -11.81 9.05
CA GLN A 63 -0.12 -12.06 10.45
C GLN A 63 1.24 -11.46 10.81
N MET A 64 2.19 -11.47 9.89
CA MET A 64 3.52 -10.89 10.11
C MET A 64 3.47 -9.36 10.30
N VAL A 65 2.48 -8.67 9.73
CA VAL A 65 2.26 -7.23 9.94
C VAL A 65 1.81 -6.98 11.39
N PHE A 66 0.78 -7.71 11.85
CA PHE A 66 0.29 -7.58 13.22
C PHE A 66 1.36 -7.95 14.26
N ARG A 67 2.10 -9.05 14.04
CA ARG A 67 3.20 -9.45 14.92
C ARG A 67 4.30 -8.39 15.00
N HIS A 68 4.60 -7.73 13.88
CA HIS A 68 5.57 -6.64 13.88
C HIS A 68 5.10 -5.50 14.77
N MET A 69 3.86 -5.03 14.62
CA MET A 69 3.32 -3.95 15.47
C MET A 69 3.24 -4.35 16.94
N ALA A 70 2.79 -5.56 17.23
CA ALA A 70 2.71 -6.08 18.59
C ALA A 70 4.09 -6.11 19.30
N SER A 71 5.19 -6.35 18.56
CA SER A 71 6.53 -6.31 19.13
C SER A 71 6.97 -4.92 19.64
N TYR A 72 6.30 -3.86 19.17
CA TYR A 72 6.45 -2.49 19.66
C TYR A 72 5.31 -2.07 20.61
N GLN A 73 4.49 -3.02 21.10
CA GLN A 73 3.31 -2.75 21.92
C GLN A 73 2.28 -1.84 21.21
N GLN A 74 2.23 -1.93 19.87
CA GLN A 74 1.29 -1.18 19.04
C GLN A 74 0.27 -2.13 18.41
N SER A 75 -0.92 -1.62 18.11
CA SER A 75 -1.98 -2.36 17.43
C SER A 75 -2.43 -1.64 16.16
N ILE A 76 -2.94 -2.38 15.18
CA ILE A 76 -3.56 -1.84 13.97
C ILE A 76 -5.06 -2.05 14.12
N GLY A 77 -5.84 -0.98 14.03
CA GLY A 77 -7.31 -1.07 14.05
C GLY A 77 -7.96 -0.83 12.69
N LEU A 78 -7.23 -0.26 11.73
CA LEU A 78 -7.70 -0.05 10.37
C LEU A 78 -6.63 -0.43 9.34
N TRP A 79 -7.05 -1.15 8.31
CA TRP A 79 -6.22 -1.61 7.21
C TRP A 79 -6.75 -1.09 5.88
N ILE A 80 -5.94 -0.30 5.18
CA ILE A 80 -6.26 0.33 3.89
C ILE A 80 -5.45 -0.33 2.77
N ASP A 81 -6.15 -1.09 1.92
CA ASP A 81 -5.59 -1.74 0.73
C ASP A 81 -5.82 -0.89 -0.53
N LEU A 82 -4.73 -0.33 -1.07
CA LEU A 82 -4.72 0.49 -2.27
C LEU A 82 -4.49 -0.31 -3.57
N THR A 83 -4.48 -1.64 -3.50
CA THR A 83 -4.27 -2.51 -4.66
C THR A 83 -5.57 -2.65 -5.46
N ASN A 84 -5.45 -2.74 -6.78
CA ASN A 84 -6.59 -2.99 -7.68
C ASN A 84 -6.77 -4.50 -7.94
N THR A 85 -6.73 -5.31 -6.89
CA THR A 85 -6.93 -6.78 -6.94
C THR A 85 -7.12 -7.35 -5.54
N GLU A 86 -7.77 -8.50 -5.42
CA GLU A 86 -7.97 -9.22 -4.14
C GLU A 86 -7.20 -10.54 -4.09
N ARG A 87 -6.31 -10.78 -5.07
CA ARG A 87 -5.65 -12.08 -5.25
C ARG A 87 -4.46 -12.35 -4.33
N TYR A 88 -4.09 -11.40 -3.47
CA TYR A 88 -2.83 -11.43 -2.73
C TYR A 88 -2.95 -12.10 -1.37
N TYR A 89 -4.05 -11.83 -0.67
CA TYR A 89 -4.39 -12.40 0.61
C TYR A 89 -5.90 -12.23 0.81
N SER A 90 -6.49 -13.00 1.73
CA SER A 90 -7.90 -12.86 2.06
C SER A 90 -8.12 -11.68 3.01
N ARG A 91 -9.08 -10.80 2.74
CA ARG A 91 -9.46 -9.73 3.68
C ARG A 91 -9.87 -10.27 5.05
N PHE A 92 -10.42 -11.48 5.09
CA PHE A 92 -10.85 -12.13 6.32
C PHE A 92 -9.65 -12.41 7.26
N GLU A 93 -8.44 -12.65 6.74
CA GLU A 93 -7.24 -12.79 7.60
C GLU A 93 -6.91 -11.51 8.39
N VAL A 94 -7.34 -10.35 7.89
CA VAL A 94 -7.18 -9.06 8.56
C VAL A 94 -8.34 -8.83 9.54
N GLU A 95 -9.56 -9.13 9.11
CA GLU A 95 -10.77 -8.94 9.93
C GLU A 95 -10.82 -9.89 11.13
N ASP A 96 -10.38 -11.14 10.97
CA ASP A 96 -10.27 -12.13 12.05
C ASP A 96 -9.28 -11.72 13.15
N MET A 97 -8.37 -10.78 12.84
CA MET A 97 -7.45 -10.16 13.80
C MET A 97 -8.07 -8.94 14.52
N GLY A 98 -9.36 -8.68 14.34
CA GLY A 98 -10.07 -7.54 14.94
C GLY A 98 -9.76 -6.20 14.28
N CYS A 99 -9.26 -6.21 13.04
CA CYS A 99 -8.89 -5.00 12.31
C CYS A 99 -9.90 -4.70 11.20
N ALA A 100 -10.41 -3.47 11.16
CA ALA A 100 -11.28 -3.03 10.06
C ALA A 100 -10.51 -3.05 8.73
N TYR A 101 -11.18 -3.44 7.64
CA TYR A 101 -10.58 -3.51 6.32
C TYR A 101 -11.30 -2.60 5.32
N VAL A 102 -10.55 -1.74 4.65
CA VAL A 102 -11.04 -0.85 3.60
C VAL A 102 -10.20 -1.01 2.34
N LYS A 103 -10.89 -1.18 1.19
CA LYS A 103 -10.26 -1.26 -0.12
C LYS A 103 -10.50 0.03 -0.90
N LEU A 104 -9.42 0.73 -1.26
CA LEU A 104 -9.44 1.94 -2.08
C LEU A 104 -8.64 1.70 -3.37
N PRO A 105 -9.21 1.02 -4.36
CA PRO A 105 -8.45 0.55 -5.51
C PRO A 105 -8.01 1.70 -6.41
N CYS A 106 -6.75 2.11 -6.31
CA CYS A 106 -6.21 3.14 -7.22
C CYS A 106 -5.95 2.55 -8.61
N VAL A 107 -6.35 3.28 -9.66
CA VAL A 107 -6.15 2.92 -11.07
C VAL A 107 -4.67 2.67 -11.37
N GLY A 108 -4.38 1.62 -12.15
CA GLY A 108 -3.03 1.30 -12.60
C GLY A 108 -2.56 2.20 -13.75
N GLY A 109 -1.28 2.11 -14.15
CA GLY A 109 -0.78 2.84 -15.33
C GLY A 109 0.05 4.10 -15.02
N GLY A 110 0.27 4.42 -13.74
CA GLY A 110 1.10 5.57 -13.35
C GLY A 110 0.31 6.81 -12.96
N TYR A 111 -1.01 6.75 -13.03
CA TYR A 111 -1.91 7.76 -12.47
C TYR A 111 -1.78 7.83 -10.95
N PHE A 112 -1.82 9.05 -10.43
CA PHE A 112 -1.98 9.34 -9.01
C PHE A 112 -3.46 9.32 -8.63
N PRO A 113 -3.80 9.12 -7.34
CA PRO A 113 -5.17 9.24 -6.84
C PRO A 113 -5.82 10.58 -7.24
N THR A 114 -7.12 10.57 -7.55
CA THR A 114 -7.90 11.78 -7.86
C THR A 114 -8.17 12.61 -6.60
N ARG A 115 -8.74 13.82 -6.75
CA ARG A 115 -9.18 14.62 -5.59
C ARG A 115 -10.18 13.86 -4.73
N ASP A 116 -11.15 13.20 -5.35
CA ASP A 116 -12.15 12.37 -4.66
C ASP A 116 -11.49 11.19 -3.91
N ASP A 117 -10.50 10.52 -4.52
CA ASP A 117 -9.75 9.45 -3.86
C ASP A 117 -8.99 9.96 -2.63
N ILE A 118 -8.39 11.15 -2.73
CA ILE A 118 -7.69 11.81 -1.63
C ILE A 118 -8.68 12.14 -0.52
N GLU A 119 -9.76 12.86 -0.80
CA GLU A 119 -10.76 13.25 0.19
C GLU A 119 -11.37 12.04 0.91
N LEU A 120 -11.68 10.97 0.17
CA LEU A 120 -12.15 9.73 0.75
C LEU A 120 -11.11 9.13 1.71
N PHE A 121 -9.85 9.04 1.30
CA PHE A 121 -8.77 8.56 2.17
C PHE A 121 -8.61 9.43 3.43
N LEU A 122 -8.62 10.76 3.28
CA LEU A 122 -8.50 11.71 4.39
C LEU A 122 -9.62 11.51 5.41
N ASN A 123 -10.87 11.48 4.93
CA ASN A 123 -12.05 11.31 5.77
C ASN A 123 -12.03 9.98 6.52
N ILE A 124 -11.67 8.88 5.85
CA ILE A 124 -11.53 7.57 6.50
C ILE A 124 -10.48 7.62 7.63
N CYS A 125 -9.31 8.19 7.35
CA CYS A 125 -8.22 8.24 8.33
C CYS A 125 -8.56 9.17 9.50
N TYR A 126 -9.10 10.36 9.23
CA TYR A 126 -9.51 11.32 10.24
C TYR A 126 -10.57 10.74 11.18
N ASN A 127 -11.64 10.16 10.61
CA ASN A 127 -12.72 9.57 11.41
C ASN A 127 -12.23 8.39 12.24
N PHE A 128 -11.34 7.56 11.71
CA PHE A 128 -10.77 6.45 12.48
C PHE A 128 -9.93 6.96 13.65
N LEU A 129 -8.99 7.88 13.41
CA LEU A 129 -8.07 8.38 14.43
C LEU A 129 -8.78 9.20 15.52
N ALA A 130 -9.84 9.94 15.16
CA ALA A 130 -10.66 10.67 16.12
C ALA A 130 -11.34 9.76 17.16
N ASN A 131 -11.64 8.51 16.79
CA ASN A 131 -12.32 7.54 17.64
C ASN A 131 -11.39 6.46 18.23
N ASN A 132 -10.15 6.34 17.73
CA ASN A 132 -9.23 5.24 18.05
C ASN A 132 -7.79 5.73 18.24
N CYS A 133 -7.56 6.64 19.18
CA CYS A 133 -6.28 7.35 19.35
C CYS A 133 -5.07 6.47 19.72
N LEU A 134 -5.29 5.20 20.12
CA LEU A 134 -4.23 4.26 20.49
C LEU A 134 -3.90 3.23 19.39
N GLN A 135 -4.62 3.26 18.26
CA GLN A 135 -4.46 2.29 17.18
C GLN A 135 -3.88 2.93 15.92
N PHE A 136 -3.07 2.16 15.21
CA PHE A 136 -2.47 2.57 13.95
C PHE A 136 -3.38 2.23 12.76
N ILE A 137 -3.22 3.01 11.70
CA ILE A 137 -3.72 2.71 10.37
C ILE A 137 -2.61 2.03 9.56
N GLY A 138 -2.85 0.79 9.14
CA GLY A 138 -2.00 0.08 8.19
C GLY A 138 -2.35 0.47 6.76
N VAL A 139 -1.39 1.00 5.99
CA VAL A 139 -1.63 1.39 4.59
C VAL A 139 -0.67 0.68 3.67
N HIS A 140 -1.19 0.05 2.62
CA HIS A 140 -0.33 -0.55 1.60
C HIS A 140 -0.87 -0.38 0.19
N CYS A 141 0.06 -0.35 -0.76
CA CYS A 141 -0.24 -0.68 -2.15
C CYS A 141 0.50 -1.96 -2.51
N THR A 142 0.91 -2.17 -3.76
CA THR A 142 1.70 -3.36 -4.11
C THR A 142 3.07 -3.37 -3.42
N HIS A 143 3.73 -2.20 -3.33
CA HIS A 143 5.08 -2.08 -2.77
C HIS A 143 5.13 -1.20 -1.51
N GLY A 144 4.11 -0.39 -1.25
CA GLY A 144 4.06 0.47 -0.05
C GLY A 144 4.98 1.69 -0.14
N PHE A 145 5.04 2.36 -1.29
CA PHE A 145 5.90 3.54 -1.51
C PHE A 145 5.16 4.68 -2.21
N ASN A 146 4.90 4.59 -3.52
CA ASN A 146 4.39 5.76 -4.26
C ASN A 146 2.94 6.11 -3.93
N ARG A 147 1.95 5.25 -4.24
CA ARG A 147 0.53 5.53 -3.93
C ARG A 147 0.28 5.68 -2.43
N THR A 148 0.90 4.79 -1.64
CA THR A 148 0.85 4.84 -0.18
C THR A 148 1.41 6.16 0.35
N GLY A 149 2.62 6.53 -0.08
CA GLY A 149 3.28 7.76 0.36
C GLY A 149 2.54 9.00 -0.13
N PHE A 150 1.99 8.99 -1.33
CA PHE A 150 1.22 10.11 -1.87
C PHE A 150 0.01 10.41 -1.00
N LEU A 151 -0.84 9.41 -0.72
CA LEU A 151 -2.03 9.61 0.12
C LEU A 151 -1.67 10.00 1.57
N ILE A 152 -0.61 9.39 2.12
CA ILE A 152 -0.13 9.76 3.46
C ILE A 152 0.40 11.20 3.47
N VAL A 153 1.17 11.62 2.45
CA VAL A 153 1.66 13.01 2.35
C VAL A 153 0.49 13.98 2.24
N CYS A 154 -0.53 13.69 1.42
CA CYS A 154 -1.77 14.49 1.38
C CYS A 154 -2.38 14.62 2.78
N TYR A 155 -2.43 13.54 3.57
CA TYR A 155 -2.93 13.58 4.95
C TYR A 155 -2.08 14.44 5.87
N LEU A 156 -0.75 14.30 5.81
CA LEU A 156 0.16 15.12 6.61
C LEU A 156 -0.01 16.61 6.30
N VAL A 157 -0.21 16.96 5.03
CA VAL A 157 -0.38 18.37 4.60
C VAL A 157 -1.76 18.91 4.96
N GLU A 158 -2.84 18.21 4.59
CA GLU A 158 -4.21 18.75 4.70
C GLU A 158 -4.82 18.60 6.09
N VAL A 159 -4.34 17.66 6.91
CA VAL A 159 -4.91 17.37 8.23
C VAL A 159 -3.97 17.71 9.38
N LEU A 160 -2.66 17.58 9.18
CA LEU A 160 -1.65 17.84 10.21
C LEU A 160 -0.82 19.11 9.95
N ASP A 161 -1.18 19.90 8.94
CA ASP A 161 -0.56 21.19 8.58
C ASP A 161 0.95 21.13 8.29
N PHE A 162 1.47 20.00 7.80
CA PHE A 162 2.84 19.91 7.32
C PHE A 162 2.99 20.70 6.02
N ASP A 163 4.12 21.36 5.81
CA ASP A 163 4.49 21.75 4.45
C ASP A 163 4.87 20.50 3.62
N VAL A 164 4.64 20.56 2.31
CA VAL A 164 4.82 19.40 1.42
C VAL A 164 6.23 18.81 1.44
N ALA A 165 7.27 19.65 1.61
CA ALA A 165 8.64 19.17 1.63
C ALA A 165 8.92 18.38 2.91
N SER A 166 8.49 18.90 4.05
CA SER A 166 8.57 18.22 5.35
C SER A 166 7.74 16.94 5.37
N ALA A 167 6.53 16.93 4.81
CA ALA A 167 5.70 15.73 4.72
C ALA A 167 6.35 14.62 3.88
N ILE A 168 6.91 14.97 2.72
CA ILE A 168 7.66 14.02 1.87
C ILE A 168 8.88 13.48 2.61
N HIS A 169 9.65 14.34 3.29
CA HIS A 169 10.81 13.94 4.07
C HIS A 169 10.43 12.99 5.22
N HIS A 170 9.35 13.31 5.95
CA HIS A 170 8.85 12.50 7.04
C HIS A 170 8.46 11.09 6.58
N PHE A 171 7.76 10.99 5.44
CA PHE A 171 7.46 9.70 4.83
C PHE A 171 8.72 8.94 4.40
N ALA A 172 9.70 9.64 3.82
CA ALA A 172 10.96 9.03 3.38
C ALA A 172 11.80 8.50 4.55
N ALA A 173 11.81 9.19 5.70
CA ALA A 173 12.49 8.74 6.91
C ALA A 173 11.86 7.45 7.47
N ALA A 174 10.53 7.37 7.49
CA ALA A 174 9.81 6.18 7.96
C ALA A 174 9.88 5.00 6.97
N ARG A 175 9.90 5.27 5.67
CA ARG A 175 9.86 4.26 4.61
C ARG A 175 10.90 4.53 3.51
N PRO A 176 12.20 4.36 3.79
CA PRO A 176 13.26 4.72 2.83
C PRO A 176 13.16 3.97 1.48
N PRO A 177 13.30 4.66 0.34
CA PRO A 177 13.70 6.06 0.20
C PRO A 177 12.51 7.04 0.15
N GLY A 178 11.28 6.58 0.42
CA GLY A 178 10.05 7.36 0.25
C GLY A 178 9.45 7.21 -1.15
N ILE A 179 8.76 8.25 -1.61
CA ILE A 179 8.18 8.31 -2.96
C ILE A 179 9.33 8.42 -3.96
N TYR A 180 9.49 7.42 -4.83
CA TYR A 180 10.62 7.33 -5.77
C TYR A 180 10.21 7.54 -7.24
N ARG A 181 8.96 7.91 -7.49
CA ARG A 181 8.47 8.28 -8.83
C ARG A 181 8.34 9.80 -8.90
N GLN A 182 9.09 10.43 -9.80
CA GLN A 182 9.13 11.88 -9.94
C GLN A 182 7.74 12.49 -10.14
N ASN A 183 6.93 11.88 -11.02
CA ASN A 183 5.59 12.39 -11.31
C ASN A 183 4.64 12.44 -10.10
N TYR A 184 4.88 11.64 -9.04
CA TYR A 184 4.12 11.75 -7.79
C TYR A 184 4.60 12.92 -6.94
N ILE A 185 5.92 13.18 -6.92
CA ILE A 185 6.48 14.34 -6.22
C ILE A 185 6.05 15.63 -6.92
N ASP A 186 6.14 15.68 -8.24
CA ASP A 186 5.73 16.85 -9.03
C ASP A 186 4.27 17.20 -8.76
N GLU A 187 3.39 16.21 -8.72
CA GLU A 187 1.97 16.40 -8.44
C GLU A 187 1.72 16.91 -7.01
N LEU A 188 2.42 16.37 -6.00
CA LEU A 188 2.32 16.87 -4.63
C LEU A 188 2.75 18.34 -4.52
N TYR A 189 3.86 18.71 -5.15
CA TYR A 189 4.30 20.11 -5.19
C TYR A 189 3.30 20.98 -5.93
N ARG A 190 2.78 20.54 -7.08
CA ARG A 190 1.75 21.26 -7.85
C ARG A 190 0.50 21.56 -7.02
N GLN A 191 0.10 20.64 -6.12
CA GLN A 191 -1.07 20.83 -5.28
C GLN A 191 -0.81 21.73 -4.06
N TYR A 192 0.37 21.65 -3.46
CA TYR A 192 0.60 22.20 -2.11
C TYR A 192 1.76 23.22 -2.02
N SER A 193 2.40 23.59 -3.13
CA SER A 193 3.51 24.54 -3.11
C SER A 193 3.67 25.32 -4.42
N ASN A 194 4.16 26.55 -4.31
CA ASN A 194 4.62 27.34 -5.46
C ASN A 194 6.13 27.14 -5.74
N LYS A 195 6.80 26.28 -4.98
CA LYS A 195 8.24 25.97 -5.16
C LYS A 195 8.44 24.87 -6.20
N ALA A 196 9.62 24.83 -6.80
CA ALA A 196 10.01 23.74 -7.68
C ALA A 196 10.04 22.39 -6.93
N PRO A 197 9.57 21.29 -7.56
CA PRO A 197 9.60 19.96 -6.95
C PRO A 197 11.02 19.47 -6.68
N THR A 198 11.18 18.72 -5.58
CA THR A 198 12.43 18.00 -5.30
C THR A 198 12.61 16.80 -6.23
N ILE A 199 13.86 16.38 -6.44
CA ILE A 199 14.17 15.19 -7.24
C ILE A 199 13.87 13.91 -6.44
N ALA A 200 13.20 12.97 -7.08
CA ALA A 200 12.88 11.67 -6.52
C ALA A 200 14.16 10.85 -6.28
N PRO A 201 14.28 10.21 -5.11
CA PRO A 201 15.45 9.42 -4.79
C PRO A 201 15.50 8.11 -5.58
N ASN A 202 16.72 7.59 -5.75
CA ASN A 202 16.95 6.28 -6.34
C ASN A 202 16.41 5.16 -5.44
N CYS A 203 15.82 4.14 -6.06
CA CYS A 203 15.21 3.02 -5.36
C CYS A 203 16.01 1.73 -5.60
N HIS A 204 16.96 1.43 -4.72
CA HIS A 204 17.96 0.37 -4.94
C HIS A 204 17.36 -1.03 -5.10
N TRP A 205 16.30 -1.38 -4.35
CA TRP A 205 15.65 -2.70 -4.48
C TRP A 205 14.83 -2.86 -5.77
N LYS A 206 14.65 -1.77 -6.53
CA LYS A 206 13.99 -1.78 -7.84
C LYS A 206 14.96 -2.16 -8.97
N ASN A 207 16.28 -2.05 -8.77
CA ASN A 207 17.27 -2.33 -9.81
C ASN A 207 17.54 -3.82 -9.94
#